data_AF-A0A9D6J7H5-F1
#
_entry.id   AF-A0A9D6J7H5-F1
#
_cell.length_a   1.000
_cell.length_b   1.000
_cell.length_c   1.000
_cell.angle_alpha   90.00
_cell.angle_beta   90.00
_cell.angle_gamma   90.00
#
_symmetry.space_group_name_H-M   'P 1'
#
loop_
_entity.id
_entity.type
_entity.pdbx_description
1 polymer ?
#
loop_
_entity_poly.entity_id
_entity_poly.type
_entity_poly.pdbx_seq_one_letter_code
_entity_poly.pdbx_strand_id
1 'polypeptide(L)'
;MSKVFSIPAKLELPGLSTGGYKVSTDSFFVHESSFIDPDVEIGAGTKIWHFCHILNKTKIGKNCSLGQNVVAGPNVIIGNNVKIQNNVSLYEGVTLEDDVFCGPSMVFTNVINPRSHIVRKHEFKPTLVKKGAAIGANATVVCGHVLGRFCFIGAGTVVTKDVPDFALVVGNPGRINGWMCECGVRLSFAHLLSALKSSLTEGMVSICKSCQTKYLVKNGVLCKNE
;
A
#
# COMPACT_ATOMS: atom_id res chain seq x y z
N MET A 1 8.42 25.25 49.44
CA MET A 1 6.96 25.04 49.54
C MET A 1 6.34 25.24 48.16
N SER A 2 6.25 24.18 47.38
CA SER A 2 5.69 24.19 46.03
C SER A 2 4.16 24.06 46.10
N LYS A 3 3.43 25.13 45.73
CA LYS A 3 1.98 25.07 45.57
C LYS A 3 1.67 24.36 44.24
N VAL A 4 1.26 23.10 44.34
CA VAL A 4 0.63 22.36 43.26
C VAL A 4 -0.75 22.99 43.03
N PHE A 5 -0.97 23.58 41.86
CA PHE A 5 -2.30 23.99 41.43
C PHE A 5 -3.07 22.76 40.98
N SER A 6 -4.06 22.33 41.77
CA SER A 6 -5.02 21.31 41.39
C SER A 6 -5.96 21.87 40.32
N ILE A 7 -5.91 21.28 39.13
CA ILE A 7 -6.87 21.57 38.05
C ILE A 7 -8.21 20.93 38.46
N PRO A 8 -9.32 21.69 38.50
CA PRO A 8 -10.62 21.13 38.85
C PRO A 8 -11.12 20.18 37.77
N ALA A 9 -11.74 19.09 38.22
CA ALA A 9 -12.36 18.09 37.36
C ALA A 9 -13.54 18.69 36.58
N LYS A 10 -13.60 18.32 35.30
CA LYS A 10 -14.74 18.39 34.37
C LYS A 10 -15.36 19.77 34.10
N LEU A 11 -14.93 20.37 32.98
CA LEU A 11 -15.79 21.24 32.19
C LEU A 11 -16.48 20.36 31.13
N GLU A 12 -17.74 19.99 31.37
CA GLU A 12 -18.55 19.26 30.39
C GLU A 12 -18.97 20.24 29.28
N LEU A 13 -18.31 20.16 28.13
CA LEU A 13 -18.74 20.82 26.91
C LEU A 13 -19.90 20.01 26.30
N PRO A 14 -21.09 20.61 26.09
CA PRO A 14 -22.19 19.92 25.44
C PRO A 14 -21.82 19.66 23.97
N GLY A 15 -21.64 18.39 23.61
CA GLY A 15 -21.34 17.95 22.25
C GLY A 15 -20.09 17.08 22.09
N LEU A 16 -19.33 16.82 23.14
CA LEU A 16 -18.21 15.89 23.11
C LEU A 16 -18.61 14.59 23.83
N SER A 17 -18.78 13.50 23.09
CA SER A 17 -19.03 12.17 23.63
C SER A 17 -17.84 11.73 24.49
N THR A 18 -17.94 11.92 25.80
CA THR A 18 -17.00 11.41 26.79
C THR A 18 -17.19 9.91 26.98
N GLY A 19 -16.17 9.13 26.62
CA GLY A 19 -15.83 7.84 27.24
C GLY A 19 -16.87 6.72 27.18
N GLY A 20 -16.54 5.68 26.41
CA GLY A 20 -17.14 4.35 26.55
C GLY A 20 -17.33 3.64 25.22
N TYR A 21 -17.02 2.34 25.23
CA TYR A 21 -17.34 1.32 24.22
C TYR A 21 -16.32 1.13 23.08
N LYS A 22 -15.66 -0.04 23.10
CA LYS A 22 -15.13 -0.68 21.90
C LYS A 22 -16.27 -0.77 20.89
N VAL A 23 -16.15 -0.09 19.76
CA VAL A 23 -16.97 -0.41 18.59
C VAL A 23 -16.39 -1.70 18.00
N SER A 24 -16.71 -2.82 18.65
CA SER A 24 -16.87 -4.10 17.98
C SER A 24 -18.28 -4.09 17.42
N THR A 25 -18.52 -3.33 16.35
CA THR A 25 -19.49 -3.84 15.37
C THR A 25 -18.81 -5.09 14.86
N ASP A 26 -19.40 -6.28 15.04
CA ASP A 26 -18.80 -7.59 14.76
C ASP A 26 -18.19 -7.75 13.34
N SER A 27 -18.32 -6.73 12.50
CA SER A 27 -17.57 -6.51 11.27
C SER A 27 -16.12 -6.05 11.43
N PHE A 28 -15.71 -5.00 12.16
CA PHE A 28 -14.32 -4.46 12.08
C PHE A 28 -13.83 -3.82 13.38
N PHE A 29 -12.52 -3.55 13.48
CA PHE A 29 -11.87 -2.95 14.65
C PHE A 29 -11.25 -1.58 14.32
N VAL A 30 -11.48 -0.59 15.18
CA VAL A 30 -10.81 0.71 15.13
C VAL A 30 -10.26 1.03 16.53
N HIS A 31 -8.98 1.39 16.61
CA HIS A 31 -8.37 1.85 17.84
C HIS A 31 -8.91 3.23 18.24
N GLU A 32 -9.14 3.46 19.53
CA GLU A 32 -9.75 4.70 20.07
C GLU A 32 -8.96 5.97 19.77
N SER A 33 -7.66 5.84 19.50
CA SER A 33 -6.79 6.97 19.13
C SER A 33 -6.83 7.33 17.65
N SER A 34 -7.67 6.66 16.85
CA SER A 34 -7.82 6.88 15.42
C SER A 34 -9.10 7.62 15.11
N PHE A 35 -9.06 8.44 14.07
CA PHE A 35 -10.19 9.26 13.64
C PHE A 35 -10.67 8.82 12.26
N ILE A 36 -11.98 8.63 12.12
CA ILE A 36 -12.64 8.25 10.87
C ILE A 36 -13.64 9.36 10.53
N ASP A 37 -13.46 10.01 9.39
CA ASP A 37 -14.39 11.01 8.89
C ASP A 37 -15.74 10.37 8.50
N PRO A 38 -16.82 11.17 8.35
CA PRO A 38 -18.07 10.71 7.75
C PRO A 38 -17.89 10.15 6.34
N ASP A 39 -18.86 9.34 5.88
CA ASP A 39 -18.90 8.76 4.53
C ASP A 39 -17.70 7.85 4.19
N VAL A 40 -17.17 7.13 5.18
CA VAL A 40 -16.15 6.09 4.99
C VAL A 40 -16.80 4.70 5.03
N GLU A 41 -16.45 3.85 4.07
CA GLU A 41 -16.89 2.45 4.02
C GLU A 41 -15.76 1.55 4.52
N ILE A 42 -16.04 0.67 5.49
CA ILE A 42 -15.05 -0.28 6.05
C ILE A 42 -15.63 -1.70 6.04
N GLY A 43 -14.95 -2.61 5.35
CA GLY A 43 -15.34 -4.01 5.23
C GLY A 43 -15.04 -4.84 6.49
N ALA A 44 -15.74 -5.97 6.62
CA ALA A 44 -15.59 -6.88 7.74
C ALA A 44 -14.18 -7.51 7.85
N GLY A 45 -13.72 -7.83 9.05
CA GLY A 45 -12.38 -8.30 9.41
C GLY A 45 -11.30 -7.22 9.43
N THR A 46 -11.59 -5.99 8.99
CA THR A 46 -10.58 -4.93 8.90
C THR A 46 -10.18 -4.40 10.28
N LYS A 47 -8.89 -4.10 10.46
CA LYS A 47 -8.31 -3.57 11.70
C LYS A 47 -7.60 -2.25 11.41
N ILE A 48 -7.98 -1.20 12.12
CA ILE A 48 -7.35 0.12 12.09
C ILE A 48 -6.67 0.34 13.43
N TRP A 49 -5.35 0.39 13.43
CA TRP A 49 -4.53 0.55 14.63
C TRP A 49 -4.38 2.03 15.01
N HIS A 50 -3.54 2.32 16.00
CA HIS A 50 -3.39 3.62 16.65
C HIS A 50 -3.12 4.80 15.71
N PHE A 51 -3.68 5.96 16.03
CA PHE A 51 -3.34 7.25 15.41
C PHE A 51 -3.53 7.30 13.89
N CYS A 52 -4.47 6.52 13.35
CA CYS A 52 -4.84 6.63 11.95
C CYS A 52 -5.81 7.78 11.73
N HIS A 53 -5.79 8.35 10.53
CA HIS A 53 -6.85 9.26 10.07
C HIS A 53 -7.37 8.79 8.71
N ILE A 54 -8.64 8.37 8.67
CA ILE A 54 -9.30 7.97 7.44
C ILE A 54 -10.27 9.07 7.03
N LEU A 55 -9.97 9.71 5.90
CA LEU A 55 -10.70 10.85 5.37
C LEU A 55 -11.93 10.40 4.58
N ASN A 56 -12.88 11.32 4.44
CA ASN A 56 -14.17 11.07 3.82
C ASN A 56 -14.09 10.43 2.41
N LYS A 57 -15.13 9.68 2.06
CA LYS A 57 -15.28 8.97 0.77
C LYS A 57 -14.22 7.90 0.50
N THR A 58 -13.43 7.53 1.50
CA THR A 58 -12.51 6.40 1.43
C THR A 58 -13.27 5.10 1.56
N LYS A 59 -12.96 4.11 0.72
CA LYS A 59 -13.53 2.77 0.75
C LYS A 59 -12.45 1.76 1.10
N ILE A 60 -12.67 0.97 2.15
CA ILE A 60 -11.76 -0.06 2.63
C ILE A 60 -12.48 -1.40 2.59
N GLY A 61 -11.91 -2.37 1.88
CA GLY A 61 -12.44 -3.72 1.78
C GLY A 61 -12.33 -4.52 3.08
N LYS A 62 -12.55 -5.84 2.95
CA LYS A 62 -12.57 -6.80 4.06
C LYS A 62 -11.16 -7.24 4.44
N ASN A 63 -10.97 -7.64 5.70
CA ASN A 63 -9.74 -8.25 6.22
C ASN A 63 -8.46 -7.41 6.04
N CYS A 64 -8.59 -6.09 5.98
CA CYS A 64 -7.45 -5.21 5.87
C CYS A 64 -6.79 -4.95 7.23
N SER A 65 -5.53 -4.53 7.23
CA SER A 65 -4.85 -4.07 8.45
C SER A 65 -4.12 -2.77 8.15
N LEU A 66 -4.53 -1.69 8.82
CA LEU A 66 -3.91 -0.37 8.73
C LEU A 66 -3.13 -0.10 10.02
N GLY A 67 -1.80 -0.12 9.91
CA GLY A 67 -0.85 0.07 11.00
C GLY A 67 -0.92 1.47 11.62
N GLN A 68 -0.05 1.72 12.59
CA GLN A 68 -0.03 2.99 13.31
C GLN A 68 0.26 4.17 12.36
N ASN A 69 -0.42 5.31 12.57
CA ASN A 69 -0.17 6.55 11.82
C ASN A 69 -0.38 6.39 10.30
N VAL A 70 -1.34 5.56 9.90
CA VAL A 70 -1.81 5.49 8.51
C VAL A 70 -2.80 6.62 8.25
N VAL A 71 -2.59 7.35 7.16
CA VAL A 71 -3.55 8.33 6.65
C VAL A 71 -4.10 7.81 5.33
N ALA A 72 -5.42 7.83 5.14
CA ALA A 72 -6.02 7.41 3.88
C ALA A 72 -7.14 8.36 3.47
N GLY A 73 -7.04 8.92 2.27
CA GLY A 73 -8.10 9.70 1.63
C GLY A 73 -7.74 11.15 1.31
N PRO A 74 -8.73 11.95 0.86
CA PRO A 74 -10.09 11.51 0.51
C PRO A 74 -10.11 10.67 -0.78
N ASN A 75 -11.26 10.05 -1.09
CA ASN A 75 -11.50 9.32 -2.35
C ASN A 75 -10.48 8.19 -2.66
N VAL A 76 -9.96 7.53 -1.62
CA VAL A 76 -9.05 6.38 -1.78
C VAL A 76 -9.85 5.08 -1.81
N ILE A 77 -9.41 4.13 -2.65
CA ILE A 77 -10.00 2.79 -2.73
C ILE A 77 -8.94 1.77 -2.29
N ILE A 78 -9.29 0.98 -1.27
CA ILE A 78 -8.49 -0.13 -0.75
C ILE A 78 -9.31 -1.40 -0.89
N GLY A 79 -8.79 -2.39 -1.61
CA GLY A 79 -9.41 -3.71 -1.80
C GLY A 79 -9.46 -4.54 -0.51
N ASN A 80 -9.56 -5.85 -0.68
CA ASN A 80 -9.64 -6.83 0.41
C ASN A 80 -8.26 -7.40 0.75
N ASN A 81 -8.07 -7.82 2.00
CA ASN A 81 -6.85 -8.44 2.51
C ASN A 81 -5.59 -7.57 2.28
N VAL A 82 -5.76 -6.25 2.23
CA VAL A 82 -4.65 -5.30 2.07
C VAL A 82 -3.97 -5.06 3.41
N LYS A 83 -2.64 -5.11 3.42
CA LYS A 83 -1.84 -4.88 4.62
C LYS A 83 -1.02 -3.60 4.45
N ILE A 84 -1.35 -2.59 5.23
CA ILE A 84 -0.68 -1.30 5.25
C ILE A 84 0.04 -1.18 6.57
N GLN A 85 1.36 -1.18 6.53
CA GLN A 85 2.19 -1.05 7.73
C GLN A 85 2.23 0.40 8.21
N ASN A 86 2.92 0.64 9.34
CA ASN A 86 2.94 1.94 9.99
C ASN A 86 3.47 3.06 9.07
N ASN A 87 2.99 4.29 9.30
CA ASN A 87 3.43 5.54 8.66
C ASN A 87 3.24 5.61 7.14
N VAL A 88 2.24 4.92 6.58
CA VAL A 88 1.91 5.00 5.16
C VAL A 88 0.77 6.00 4.95
N SER A 89 0.96 6.93 4.01
CA SER A 89 -0.08 7.87 3.59
C SER A 89 -0.60 7.50 2.20
N LEU A 90 -1.90 7.19 2.10
CA LEU A 90 -2.61 6.99 0.85
C LEU A 90 -3.34 8.29 0.50
N TYR A 91 -2.80 9.01 -0.48
CA TYR A 91 -3.38 10.26 -0.95
C TYR A 91 -4.49 10.02 -1.99
N GLU A 92 -5.33 11.04 -2.18
CA GLU A 92 -6.31 11.07 -3.27
C GLU A 92 -5.68 10.66 -4.62
N GLY A 93 -6.35 9.74 -5.31
CA GLY A 93 -5.88 9.13 -6.56
C GLY A 93 -5.13 7.80 -6.39
N VAL A 94 -4.81 7.38 -5.16
CA VAL A 94 -4.26 6.04 -4.90
C VAL A 94 -5.39 5.00 -4.87
N THR A 95 -5.22 3.93 -5.63
CA THR A 95 -6.09 2.74 -5.61
C THR A 95 -5.24 1.50 -5.35
N LEU A 96 -5.60 0.74 -4.32
CA LEU A 96 -4.98 -0.54 -3.98
C LEU A 96 -6.00 -1.65 -4.27
N GLU A 97 -5.66 -2.59 -5.14
CA GLU A 97 -6.44 -3.81 -5.35
C GLU A 97 -6.24 -4.81 -4.20
N ASP A 98 -6.90 -5.97 -4.29
CA ASP A 98 -6.83 -7.03 -3.28
C ASP A 98 -5.40 -7.53 -3.02
N ASP A 99 -5.14 -8.02 -1.82
CA ASP A 99 -3.89 -8.68 -1.42
C ASP A 99 -2.62 -7.81 -1.50
N VAL A 100 -2.76 -6.50 -1.70
CA VAL A 100 -1.62 -5.56 -1.73
C VAL A 100 -0.94 -5.46 -0.36
N PHE A 101 0.39 -5.40 -0.37
CA PHE A 101 1.21 -5.15 0.81
C PHE A 101 1.95 -3.83 0.69
N CYS A 102 1.70 -2.89 1.59
CA CYS A 102 2.45 -1.65 1.74
C CYS A 102 3.35 -1.76 2.98
N GLY A 103 4.66 -1.89 2.75
CA GLY A 103 5.68 -2.00 3.80
C GLY A 103 5.79 -0.74 4.66
N PRO A 104 6.48 -0.85 5.82
CA PRO A 104 6.52 0.24 6.79
C PRO A 104 7.16 1.48 6.19
N SER A 105 6.51 2.62 6.39
CA SER A 105 6.93 3.93 5.91
C SER A 105 7.18 4.02 4.41
N MET A 106 6.57 3.14 3.58
CA MET A 106 6.55 3.39 2.14
C MET A 106 5.73 4.64 1.82
N VAL A 107 6.07 5.33 0.73
CA VAL A 107 5.57 6.67 0.42
C VAL A 107 4.91 6.67 -0.95
N PHE A 108 3.65 7.11 -1.01
CA PHE A 108 3.00 7.53 -2.25
C PHE A 108 3.15 9.03 -2.46
N THR A 109 3.05 9.49 -3.69
CA THR A 109 2.84 10.91 -4.03
C THR A 109 1.59 11.04 -4.89
N ASN A 110 1.14 12.27 -5.15
CA ASN A 110 0.03 12.55 -6.07
C ASN A 110 0.30 13.74 -7.01
N VAL A 111 1.34 14.55 -6.77
CA VAL A 111 1.80 15.64 -7.64
C VAL A 111 3.24 15.37 -8.06
N ILE A 112 3.52 15.45 -9.37
CA ILE A 112 4.86 15.18 -9.92
C ILE A 112 5.88 16.26 -9.49
N ASN A 113 5.45 17.52 -9.48
CA ASN A 113 6.32 18.69 -9.32
C ASN A 113 5.72 19.72 -8.34
N PRO A 114 5.56 19.38 -7.05
CA PRO A 114 4.94 20.28 -6.07
C PRO A 114 5.78 21.54 -5.81
N ARG A 115 5.12 22.68 -5.62
CA ARG A 115 5.70 23.95 -5.12
C ARG A 115 4.72 24.57 -4.15
N SER A 116 5.18 25.02 -2.98
CA SER A 116 4.30 25.50 -1.89
C SER A 116 3.37 26.65 -2.29
N HIS A 117 3.84 27.56 -3.13
CA HIS A 117 3.05 28.71 -3.62
C HIS A 117 2.18 28.39 -4.84
N ILE A 118 2.20 27.15 -5.35
CA ILE A 118 1.44 26.72 -6.53
C ILE A 118 0.51 25.57 -6.17
N VAL A 119 -0.79 25.83 -6.16
CA VAL A 119 -1.82 24.83 -5.87
C VAL A 119 -2.07 23.95 -7.10
N ARG A 120 -1.64 22.68 -7.03
CA ARG A 120 -1.75 21.68 -8.11
C ARG A 120 -2.80 20.59 -7.86
N LYS A 121 -3.85 20.88 -7.09
CA LYS A 121 -4.89 19.88 -6.75
C LYS A 121 -5.58 19.30 -8.00
N HIS A 122 -5.70 20.07 -9.06
CA HIS A 122 -6.28 19.64 -10.34
C HIS A 122 -5.31 18.82 -11.21
N GLU A 123 -4.03 18.70 -10.83
CA GLU A 123 -3.00 17.95 -11.55
C GLU A 123 -2.69 16.59 -10.90
N PHE A 124 -3.48 16.17 -9.91
CA PHE A 124 -3.27 14.90 -9.22
C PHE A 124 -3.19 13.73 -10.21
N LYS A 125 -2.15 12.91 -10.07
CA LYS A 125 -1.93 11.75 -10.93
C LYS A 125 -2.31 10.48 -10.17
N PRO A 126 -3.19 9.64 -10.75
CA PRO A 126 -3.59 8.40 -10.10
C PRO A 126 -2.42 7.43 -10.01
N THR A 127 -2.44 6.60 -8.97
CA THR A 127 -1.51 5.48 -8.80
C THR A 127 -2.32 4.22 -8.55
N LEU A 128 -2.25 3.28 -9.49
CA LEU A 128 -2.94 2.00 -9.38
C LEU A 128 -1.95 0.92 -8.94
N VAL A 129 -2.23 0.30 -7.80
CA VAL A 129 -1.46 -0.83 -7.28
C VAL A 129 -2.30 -2.09 -7.44
N LYS A 130 -1.90 -2.95 -8.38
CA LYS A 130 -2.66 -4.13 -8.74
C LYS A 130 -2.51 -5.26 -7.73
N LYS A 131 -3.40 -6.24 -7.86
CA LYS A 131 -3.56 -7.37 -6.94
C LYS A 131 -2.24 -8.01 -6.56
N GLY A 132 -2.05 -8.21 -5.25
CA GLY A 132 -0.91 -8.96 -4.69
C GLY A 132 0.45 -8.26 -4.81
N ALA A 133 0.51 -7.03 -5.33
CA ALA A 133 1.77 -6.28 -5.38
C ALA A 133 2.29 -6.01 -3.96
N ALA A 134 3.62 -6.12 -3.78
CA ALA A 134 4.29 -5.86 -2.53
C ALA A 134 5.25 -4.68 -2.67
N ILE A 135 5.07 -3.67 -1.82
CA ILE A 135 5.90 -2.48 -1.77
C ILE A 135 6.76 -2.53 -0.52
N GLY A 136 8.08 -2.63 -0.70
CA GLY A 136 9.04 -2.77 0.39
C GLY A 136 9.08 -1.57 1.33
N ALA A 137 9.62 -1.80 2.52
CA ALA A 137 9.81 -0.76 3.54
C ALA A 137 10.52 0.47 2.96
N ASN A 138 10.01 1.66 3.27
CA ASN A 138 10.59 2.95 2.88
C ASN A 138 10.82 3.12 1.36
N ALA A 139 10.09 2.37 0.52
CA ALA A 139 10.08 2.62 -0.92
C ALA A 139 9.18 3.82 -1.26
N THR A 140 9.52 4.55 -2.32
CA THR A 140 8.76 5.72 -2.78
C THR A 140 8.19 5.46 -4.16
N VAL A 141 6.90 5.73 -4.35
CA VAL A 141 6.21 5.63 -5.64
C VAL A 141 5.91 7.04 -6.14
N VAL A 142 6.56 7.44 -7.24
CA VAL A 142 6.18 8.65 -7.96
C VAL A 142 4.80 8.44 -8.59
N CYS A 143 3.90 9.40 -8.41
CA CYS A 143 2.54 9.33 -8.91
C CYS A 143 2.44 9.21 -10.43
N GLY A 144 1.31 8.68 -10.92
CA GLY A 144 1.05 8.51 -12.36
C GLY A 144 1.56 7.20 -12.94
N HIS A 145 1.90 6.23 -12.07
CA HIS A 145 2.41 4.92 -12.48
C HIS A 145 1.52 3.78 -12.00
N VAL A 146 1.52 2.70 -12.77
CA VAL A 146 0.84 1.45 -12.45
C VAL A 146 1.85 0.44 -11.92
N LEU A 147 1.55 -0.13 -10.75
CA LEU A 147 2.28 -1.26 -10.17
C LEU A 147 1.55 -2.56 -10.53
N GLY A 148 2.19 -3.41 -11.33
CA GLY A 148 1.64 -4.65 -11.85
C GLY A 148 1.29 -5.70 -10.79
N ARG A 149 0.48 -6.69 -11.16
CA ARG A 149 0.04 -7.77 -10.26
C ARG A 149 1.25 -8.52 -9.73
N PHE A 150 1.29 -8.78 -8.42
CA PHE A 150 2.38 -9.50 -7.76
C PHE A 150 3.79 -8.96 -8.05
N CYS A 151 3.92 -7.70 -8.50
CA CYS A 151 5.22 -7.06 -8.58
C CYS A 151 5.79 -6.87 -7.16
N PHE A 152 7.10 -6.81 -7.06
CA PHE A 152 7.80 -6.72 -5.79
C PHE A 152 8.79 -5.58 -5.83
N ILE A 153 8.49 -4.52 -5.08
CA ILE A 153 9.36 -3.36 -4.95
C ILE A 153 10.25 -3.59 -3.73
N GLY A 154 11.57 -3.63 -3.92
CA GLY A 154 12.52 -3.77 -2.83
C GLY A 154 12.48 -2.59 -1.87
N ALA A 155 12.92 -2.80 -0.63
CA ALA A 155 13.02 -1.73 0.35
C ALA A 155 13.88 -0.56 -0.15
N GLY A 156 13.49 0.68 0.16
CA GLY A 156 14.20 1.90 -0.24
C GLY A 156 14.17 2.23 -1.74
N THR A 157 13.39 1.51 -2.54
CA THR A 157 13.33 1.70 -4.00
C THR A 157 12.53 2.94 -4.36
N VAL A 158 12.98 3.69 -5.37
CA VAL A 158 12.21 4.83 -5.91
C VAL A 158 11.63 4.46 -7.28
N VAL A 159 10.32 4.22 -7.33
CA VAL A 159 9.60 3.86 -8.55
C VAL A 159 9.26 5.11 -9.34
N THR A 160 9.74 5.17 -10.59
CA THR A 160 9.58 6.33 -11.48
C THR A 160 8.96 5.99 -12.84
N LYS A 161 8.46 4.75 -13.00
CA LYS A 161 7.83 4.20 -14.21
C LYS A 161 6.85 3.10 -13.80
N ASP A 162 5.98 2.72 -14.73
CA ASP A 162 5.15 1.53 -14.59
C ASP A 162 6.00 0.28 -14.33
N VAL A 163 5.46 -0.62 -13.51
CA VAL A 163 6.12 -1.87 -13.12
C VAL A 163 5.31 -3.03 -13.68
N PRO A 164 5.91 -3.92 -14.50
CA PRO A 164 5.23 -5.09 -15.01
C PRO A 164 4.76 -6.05 -13.91
N ASP A 165 3.75 -6.86 -14.22
CA ASP A 165 3.32 -7.97 -13.37
C ASP A 165 4.53 -8.86 -13.01
N PHE A 166 4.61 -9.32 -11.76
CA PHE A 166 5.66 -10.18 -11.23
C PHE A 166 7.08 -9.57 -11.20
N ALA A 167 7.30 -8.35 -11.68
CA ALA A 167 8.64 -7.78 -11.73
C ALA A 167 9.20 -7.50 -10.33
N LEU A 168 10.46 -7.88 -10.09
CA LEU A 168 11.24 -7.44 -8.94
C LEU A 168 11.96 -6.15 -9.31
N VAL A 169 11.67 -5.05 -8.61
CA VAL A 169 12.31 -3.74 -8.85
C VAL A 169 13.10 -3.32 -7.63
N VAL A 170 14.35 -2.89 -7.81
CA VAL A 170 15.21 -2.38 -6.73
C VAL A 170 15.97 -1.13 -7.15
N GLY A 171 16.38 -0.32 -6.17
CA GLY A 171 17.30 0.80 -6.35
C GLY A 171 16.66 2.17 -6.48
N ASN A 172 17.49 3.20 -6.66
CA ASN A 172 17.06 4.58 -6.83
C ASN A 172 17.84 5.22 -8.00
N PRO A 173 17.18 5.53 -9.13
CA PRO A 173 15.80 5.14 -9.47
C PRO A 173 15.67 3.62 -9.65
N GLY A 174 14.48 3.08 -9.39
CA GLY A 174 14.18 1.65 -9.44
C GLY A 174 14.42 1.04 -10.82
N ARG A 175 15.00 -0.16 -10.85
CA ARG A 175 15.21 -0.95 -12.06
C ARG A 175 14.78 -2.39 -11.84
N ILE A 176 14.25 -3.02 -12.89
CA ILE A 176 13.92 -4.44 -12.86
C ILE A 176 15.21 -5.24 -12.62
N ASN A 177 15.19 -6.05 -11.56
CA ASN A 177 16.27 -6.93 -11.14
C ASN A 177 15.80 -8.39 -11.05
N GLY A 178 14.75 -8.75 -11.79
CA GLY A 178 14.26 -10.13 -11.88
C GLY A 178 12.75 -10.20 -11.79
N TRP A 179 12.26 -11.38 -11.42
CA TRP A 179 10.84 -11.70 -11.39
C TRP A 179 10.52 -12.54 -10.14
N MET A 180 9.32 -12.39 -9.62
CA MET A 180 8.85 -13.02 -8.38
C MET A 180 7.64 -13.90 -8.67
N CYS A 181 7.59 -15.02 -7.98
CA CYS A 181 6.38 -15.82 -7.88
C CYS A 181 5.35 -15.09 -7.01
N GLU A 182 4.06 -15.36 -7.20
CA GLU A 182 2.96 -14.92 -6.31
C GLU A 182 3.21 -15.23 -4.82
N CYS A 183 3.97 -16.30 -4.51
CA CYS A 183 4.32 -16.67 -3.14
C CYS A 183 5.50 -15.88 -2.55
N GLY A 184 6.03 -14.88 -3.26
CA GLY A 184 7.13 -14.03 -2.80
C GLY A 184 8.54 -14.62 -2.98
N VAL A 185 8.68 -15.74 -3.69
CA VAL A 185 9.99 -16.33 -4.00
C VAL A 185 10.46 -15.90 -5.38
N ARG A 186 11.74 -15.50 -5.46
CA ARG A 186 12.37 -15.09 -6.72
C ARG A 186 12.40 -16.24 -7.72
N LEU A 187 11.89 -15.99 -8.92
CA LEU A 187 11.93 -16.94 -10.03
C LEU A 187 13.32 -17.02 -10.63
N SER A 188 13.68 -18.23 -11.05
CA SER A 188 14.94 -18.54 -11.72
C SER A 188 14.62 -19.14 -13.07
N PHE A 189 15.10 -18.52 -14.13
CA PHE A 189 14.99 -19.06 -15.48
C PHE A 189 16.30 -19.72 -15.85
N ALA A 190 16.25 -20.96 -16.33
CA ALA A 190 17.41 -21.61 -16.93
C ALA A 190 17.76 -20.88 -18.24
N HIS A 191 19.05 -20.69 -18.51
CA HIS A 191 19.63 -19.98 -19.68
C HIS A 191 19.73 -18.45 -19.67
N LEU A 192 19.47 -17.77 -18.54
CA LEU A 192 19.93 -16.38 -18.44
C LEU A 192 21.44 -16.34 -18.15
N LEU A 193 22.23 -15.99 -19.17
CA LEU A 193 23.55 -15.41 -18.94
C LEU A 193 23.38 -14.28 -17.92
N SER A 194 24.27 -14.24 -16.92
CA SER A 194 24.17 -13.42 -15.70
C SER A 194 23.88 -11.93 -15.94
N ALA A 195 24.11 -11.42 -17.15
CA ALA A 195 23.95 -10.03 -17.57
C ALA A 195 22.51 -9.60 -17.94
N LEU A 196 21.56 -10.51 -18.21
CA LEU A 196 20.22 -10.15 -18.73
C LEU A 196 19.05 -10.51 -17.80
N LYS A 197 19.27 -10.51 -16.48
CA LYS A 197 18.25 -10.89 -15.47
C LYS A 197 16.94 -10.07 -15.52
N SER A 198 16.94 -8.93 -16.21
CA SER A 198 15.80 -8.02 -16.34
C SER A 198 14.93 -8.26 -17.57
N SER A 199 15.41 -9.00 -18.58
CA SER A 199 14.71 -9.17 -19.86
C SER A 199 14.04 -10.54 -19.94
N LEU A 200 12.74 -10.55 -20.24
CA LEU A 200 12.01 -11.77 -20.56
C LEU A 200 12.11 -12.03 -22.07
N THR A 201 12.43 -13.26 -22.45
CA THR A 201 12.33 -13.73 -23.84
C THR A 201 11.19 -14.73 -23.99
N GLU A 202 10.58 -14.73 -25.16
CA GLU A 202 9.44 -15.60 -25.48
C GLU A 202 9.78 -17.07 -25.25
N GLY A 203 8.84 -17.82 -24.65
CA GLY A 203 9.02 -19.25 -24.39
C GLY A 203 9.84 -19.59 -23.15
N MET A 204 10.40 -18.61 -22.43
CA MET A 204 11.09 -18.86 -21.17
C MET A 204 10.15 -19.44 -20.12
N VAL A 205 10.59 -20.50 -19.44
CA VAL A 205 9.85 -21.16 -18.36
C VAL A 205 10.62 -21.06 -17.05
N SER A 206 9.91 -20.80 -15.96
CA SER A 206 10.41 -20.95 -14.60
C SER A 206 9.42 -21.73 -13.74
N ILE A 207 9.93 -22.58 -12.85
CA ILE A 207 9.12 -23.25 -11.83
C ILE A 207 9.54 -22.67 -10.48
N CYS A 208 8.58 -22.14 -9.73
CA CYS A 208 8.86 -21.63 -8.39
C CYS A 208 9.36 -22.77 -7.51
N LYS A 209 10.54 -22.58 -6.89
CA LYS A 209 11.15 -23.59 -6.02
C LYS A 209 10.36 -23.86 -4.74
N SER A 210 9.50 -22.92 -4.32
CA SER A 210 8.72 -23.04 -3.08
C SER A 210 7.34 -23.64 -3.31
N CYS A 211 6.53 -23.06 -4.20
CA CYS A 211 5.15 -23.52 -4.41
C CYS A 211 4.98 -24.38 -5.68
N GLN A 212 6.04 -24.67 -6.43
CA GLN A 212 6.04 -25.46 -7.67
C GLN A 212 5.17 -24.89 -8.80
N THR A 213 4.64 -23.67 -8.66
CA THR A 213 3.89 -22.98 -9.71
C THR A 213 4.78 -22.72 -10.93
N LYS A 214 4.27 -23.06 -12.12
CA LYS A 214 4.95 -22.86 -13.40
C LYS A 214 4.59 -21.49 -13.98
N TYR A 215 5.61 -20.80 -14.45
CA TYR A 215 5.52 -19.52 -15.14
C TYR A 215 6.10 -19.65 -16.53
N LEU A 216 5.45 -19.02 -17.51
CA LEU A 216 5.86 -19.01 -18.91
C LEU A 216 5.79 -17.57 -19.42
N VAL A 217 6.79 -17.15 -20.20
CA VAL A 217 6.74 -15.88 -20.91
C VAL A 217 5.94 -16.05 -22.20
N LYS A 218 4.87 -15.27 -22.33
CA LYS A 218 4.05 -15.15 -23.56
C LYS A 218 3.92 -13.69 -23.96
N ASN A 219 4.17 -13.39 -25.23
CA ASN A 219 4.17 -12.03 -25.77
C ASN A 219 5.03 -11.05 -24.95
N GLY A 220 6.19 -11.52 -24.46
CA GLY A 220 7.09 -10.72 -23.61
C GLY A 220 6.57 -10.42 -22.19
N VAL A 221 5.46 -11.03 -21.76
CA VAL A 221 4.90 -10.90 -20.40
C VAL A 221 5.01 -12.22 -19.66
N LEU A 222 5.33 -12.16 -18.37
CA LEU A 222 5.33 -13.35 -17.53
C LEU A 222 3.90 -13.74 -17.15
N CYS A 223 3.49 -14.96 -17.50
CA CYS A 223 2.19 -15.51 -17.17
C CYS A 223 2.34 -16.71 -16.24
N LYS A 224 1.49 -16.77 -15.21
CA LYS A 224 1.26 -18.01 -14.45
C LYS A 224 0.53 -18.99 -15.36
N ASN A 225 1.03 -20.22 -15.45
CA ASN A 225 0.35 -21.29 -16.15
C ASN A 225 -0.47 -22.09 -15.13
N GLU A 226 -1.79 -21.97 -15.21
CA GLU A 226 -2.73 -22.81 -14.45
C GLU A 226 -2.65 -24.29 -14.88
#